data_AF-A0A369SFP9-F1
#
_entry.id   AF-A0A369SFP9-F1
#
_cell.length_a   1.000
_cell.length_b   1.000
_cell.length_c   1.000
_cell.angle_alpha   90.00
_cell.angle_beta   90.00
_cell.angle_gamma   90.00
#
_symmetry.space_group_name_H-M   'P 1'
#
loop_
_entity.id
_entity.type
_entity.pdbx_description
1 polymer ?
#
loop_
_entity_poly.entity_id
_entity_poly.type
_entity_poly.pdbx_seq_one_letter_code
_entity_poly.pdbx_strand_id
1 'polypeptide(L)'
;MSKNTLSAQFRRVDVDALDENNFNDADADSSTPVGPDISAATRNKAEALKTVLQNPPLANSKDVKDQVFTAVLKVLTSHRSSDIEKSIQGLSQQEIDTLVKYIYRGFAEAKDSSCATLLAWHEKATAAGGLGSIVRVLTSLKTV
;
A
#
# COMPACT_ATOMS: atom_id res chain seq x y z
N MET A 1 18.99 -55.25 -18.46
CA MET A 1 19.33 -54.55 -17.20
C MET A 1 19.10 -53.06 -17.41
N SER A 2 17.93 -52.53 -17.01
CA SER A 2 17.62 -51.11 -17.16
C SER A 2 18.49 -50.30 -16.19
N LYS A 3 19.25 -49.35 -16.73
CA LYS A 3 20.10 -48.45 -15.95
C LYS A 3 19.21 -47.61 -15.04
N ASN A 4 19.39 -47.72 -13.72
CA ASN A 4 18.70 -46.88 -12.74
C ASN A 4 19.13 -45.42 -12.95
N THR A 5 18.28 -44.60 -13.56
CA THR A 5 18.51 -43.18 -13.74
C THR A 5 18.37 -42.48 -12.38
N LEU A 6 19.47 -42.33 -11.64
CA LEU A 6 19.57 -41.61 -10.35
C LEU A 6 19.14 -40.12 -10.41
N SER A 7 18.66 -39.64 -11.55
CA SER A 7 18.18 -38.27 -11.73
C SER A 7 16.71 -38.19 -11.33
N ALA A 8 16.44 -37.65 -10.15
CA ALA A 8 15.10 -37.22 -9.73
C ALA A 8 14.79 -35.77 -10.18
N GLN A 9 15.56 -35.21 -11.11
CA GLN A 9 15.48 -33.80 -11.52
C GLN A 9 14.11 -33.45 -12.14
N PHE A 10 13.44 -34.42 -12.76
CA PHE A 10 12.09 -34.29 -13.28
C PHE A 10 11.01 -34.05 -12.20
N ARG A 11 11.29 -34.40 -10.93
CA ARG A 11 10.36 -34.18 -9.80
C ARG A 11 10.49 -32.80 -9.17
N ARG A 12 11.50 -32.02 -9.58
CA ARG A 12 11.69 -30.63 -9.15
C ARG A 12 10.97 -29.64 -10.05
N VAL A 13 10.45 -30.10 -11.19
CA VAL A 13 9.68 -29.27 -12.10
C VAL A 13 8.29 -29.10 -11.50
N ASP A 14 7.92 -27.85 -11.24
CA ASP A 14 6.57 -27.49 -10.82
C ASP A 14 5.67 -27.48 -12.08
N VAL A 15 4.94 -28.58 -12.27
CA VAL A 15 4.02 -28.74 -13.40
C VAL A 15 2.72 -27.95 -13.19
N ASP A 16 2.36 -27.67 -11.94
CA ASP A 16 1.13 -26.95 -11.59
C ASP A 16 1.26 -25.47 -11.97
N ALA A 17 2.46 -24.90 -11.93
CA ALA A 17 2.74 -23.54 -12.40
C ALA A 17 2.40 -23.32 -13.89
N LEU A 18 2.28 -24.39 -14.70
CA LEU A 18 1.95 -24.34 -16.12
C LEU A 18 0.48 -24.70 -16.42
N ASP A 19 -0.35 -24.95 -15.40
CA ASP A 19 -1.77 -25.24 -15.59
C ASP A 19 -2.53 -23.99 -16.07
N GLU A 20 -3.16 -24.08 -17.25
CA GLU A 20 -3.97 -23.01 -17.85
C GLU A 20 -5.21 -22.66 -17.00
N ASN A 21 -5.64 -23.56 -16.11
CA ASN A 21 -6.76 -23.34 -15.20
C ASN A 21 -6.38 -22.56 -13.93
N ASN A 22 -5.09 -22.26 -13.72
CA ASN A 22 -4.68 -21.45 -12.59
C ASN A 22 -5.30 -20.05 -12.66
N PHE A 23 -5.65 -19.53 -11.48
CA PHE A 23 -6.13 -18.17 -11.37
C PHE A 23 -4.99 -17.20 -11.67
N ASN A 24 -5.13 -16.43 -12.77
CA ASN A 24 -4.27 -15.31 -13.10
C ASN A 24 -4.99 -14.01 -12.73
N ASP A 25 -4.29 -13.13 -12.02
CA ASP A 25 -4.80 -11.78 -11.77
C ASP A 25 -5.02 -11.05 -13.10
N ALA A 26 -6.18 -10.43 -13.26
CA ALA A 26 -6.46 -9.62 -14.45
C ALA A 26 -5.44 -8.47 -14.55
N ASP A 27 -4.67 -8.44 -15.64
CA ASP A 27 -3.80 -7.33 -15.99
C ASP A 27 -4.61 -6.02 -15.98
N ALA A 28 -4.14 -5.02 -15.23
CA ALA A 28 -4.77 -3.71 -15.26
C ALA A 28 -4.45 -3.04 -16.60
N ASP A 29 -5.45 -2.44 -17.24
CA ASP A 29 -5.25 -1.51 -18.33
C ASP A 29 -4.18 -0.48 -17.90
N SER A 30 -3.14 -0.31 -18.73
CA SER A 30 -1.96 0.52 -18.43
C SER A 30 -2.24 2.02 -18.54
N SER A 31 -3.48 2.45 -18.30
CA SER A 31 -3.84 3.86 -18.16
C SER A 31 -3.25 4.36 -16.85
N THR A 32 -1.95 4.64 -16.84
CA THR A 32 -1.19 5.04 -15.66
C THR A 32 -1.69 6.39 -15.15
N PRO A 33 -2.31 6.45 -13.95
CA PRO A 33 -2.30 7.70 -13.22
C PRO A 33 -0.83 7.92 -12.85
N VAL A 34 -0.23 8.98 -13.42
CA VAL A 34 0.97 9.60 -12.87
C VAL A 34 0.66 9.81 -11.40
N GLY A 35 1.50 9.28 -10.51
CA GLY A 35 1.26 9.33 -9.07
C GLY A 35 0.94 10.75 -8.58
N PRO A 36 0.44 10.89 -7.34
CA PRO A 36 0.01 12.19 -6.80
C PRO A 36 1.06 13.29 -7.02
N ASP A 37 0.62 14.52 -7.29
CA ASP A 37 1.52 15.67 -7.42
C ASP A 37 2.19 16.00 -6.07
N ILE A 38 3.38 15.41 -5.90
CA ILE A 38 4.17 15.49 -4.66
C ILE A 38 4.69 16.93 -4.44
N SER A 39 4.75 17.77 -5.48
CA SER A 39 5.30 19.13 -5.39
C SER A 39 4.33 20.13 -4.74
N ALA A 40 3.02 19.92 -4.92
CA ALA A 40 1.97 20.77 -4.36
C ALA A 40 1.77 20.60 -2.84
N ALA A 41 2.29 19.52 -2.25
CA ALA A 41 2.13 19.16 -0.83
C ALA A 41 2.86 20.08 0.18
N THR A 42 3.46 21.19 -0.25
CA THR A 42 4.43 21.95 0.56
C THR A 42 3.82 23.12 1.36
N ARG A 43 2.58 23.55 1.07
CA ARG A 43 2.00 24.77 1.71
C ARG A 43 0.99 24.52 2.82
N ASN A 44 0.15 23.48 2.72
CA ASN A 44 -0.89 23.16 3.72
C ASN A 44 -0.88 21.67 4.07
N LYS A 45 -0.72 21.33 5.35
CA LYS A 45 -0.58 19.92 5.82
C LYS A 45 -1.82 19.05 5.56
N ALA A 46 -3.01 19.62 5.73
CA ALA A 46 -4.27 18.90 5.52
C ALA A 46 -4.57 18.67 4.02
N GLU A 47 -4.29 19.66 3.18
CA GLU A 47 -4.41 19.53 1.72
C GLU A 47 -3.34 18.58 1.17
N ALA A 48 -2.11 18.66 1.70
CA ALA A 48 -1.04 17.74 1.35
C ALA A 48 -1.44 16.28 1.58
N LEU A 49 -2.05 15.96 2.73
CA LEU A 49 -2.52 14.60 2.99
C LEU A 49 -3.53 14.14 1.95
N LYS A 50 -4.51 14.99 1.60
CA LYS A 50 -5.48 14.67 0.55
C LYS A 50 -4.81 14.45 -0.81
N THR A 51 -3.92 15.36 -1.21
CA THR A 51 -3.22 15.27 -2.50
C THR A 51 -2.39 13.99 -2.61
N VAL A 52 -1.68 13.58 -1.54
CA VAL A 52 -0.88 12.35 -1.60
C VAL A 52 -1.74 11.08 -1.54
N LEU A 53 -2.94 11.15 -0.96
CA LEU A 53 -3.88 10.02 -0.96
C LEU A 53 -4.71 9.92 -2.25
N GLN A 54 -4.76 10.99 -3.06
CA GLN A 54 -5.43 10.98 -4.35
C GLN A 54 -4.60 10.25 -5.42
N ASN A 55 -5.23 9.38 -6.19
CA ASN A 55 -4.62 8.60 -7.28
C ASN A 55 -3.37 7.80 -6.86
N PRO A 56 -3.48 6.86 -5.90
CA PRO A 56 -2.35 6.03 -5.49
C PRO A 56 -1.81 5.20 -6.68
N PRO A 57 -0.49 5.04 -6.81
CA PRO A 57 0.13 4.29 -7.91
C PRO A 57 -0.08 2.77 -7.74
N LEU A 58 -1.23 2.24 -8.16
CA LEU A 58 -1.60 0.82 -7.95
C LEU A 58 -0.86 -0.14 -8.90
N ALA A 59 -0.68 0.24 -10.17
CA ALA A 59 -0.08 -0.59 -11.23
C ALA A 59 1.31 -0.12 -11.70
N ASN A 60 1.86 0.94 -11.09
CA ASN A 60 3.12 1.55 -11.53
C ASN A 60 4.36 0.78 -11.00
N SER A 61 5.53 1.11 -11.54
CA SER A 61 6.81 0.52 -11.12
C SER A 61 7.09 0.70 -9.62
N LYS A 62 7.87 -0.24 -9.06
CA LYS A 62 8.26 -0.24 -7.65
C LYS A 62 8.83 1.12 -7.20
N ASP A 63 9.66 1.74 -8.03
CA ASP A 63 10.28 3.04 -7.72
C ASP A 63 9.26 4.15 -7.50
N VAL A 64 8.19 4.20 -8.31
CA VAL A 64 7.13 5.22 -8.16
C VAL A 64 6.35 4.98 -6.88
N LYS A 65 6.04 3.72 -6.56
CA LYS A 65 5.39 3.36 -5.29
C LYS A 65 6.25 3.76 -4.09
N ASP A 66 7.55 3.55 -4.16
CA ASP A 66 8.50 3.89 -3.09
C ASP A 66 8.65 5.42 -2.91
N GLN A 67 8.67 6.18 -4.00
CA GLN A 67 8.68 7.64 -3.96
C GLN A 67 7.41 8.22 -3.32
N VAL A 68 6.23 7.73 -3.73
CA VAL A 68 4.95 8.19 -3.16
C VAL A 68 4.85 7.80 -1.69
N PHE A 69 5.26 6.58 -1.32
CA PHE A 69 5.28 6.14 0.07
C PHE A 69 6.18 7.03 0.94
N THR A 70 7.36 7.37 0.47
CA THR A 70 8.27 8.28 1.19
C THR A 70 7.62 9.64 1.42
N ALA A 71 6.87 10.15 0.43
CA ALA A 71 6.10 11.38 0.58
C ALA A 71 4.97 11.27 1.59
N VAL A 72 4.17 10.19 1.55
CA VAL A 72 3.12 9.91 2.55
C VAL A 72 3.71 9.88 3.95
N LEU A 73 4.78 9.11 4.15
CA LEU A 73 5.41 8.95 5.46
C LEU A 73 5.93 10.28 6.01
N LYS A 74 6.49 11.15 5.14
CA LYS A 74 6.89 12.51 5.51
C LYS A 74 5.70 13.38 5.94
N VAL A 75 4.55 13.28 5.25
CA VAL A 75 3.34 14.02 5.62
C VAL A 75 2.79 13.52 6.96
N LEU A 76 2.71 12.20 7.17
CA LEU A 76 2.21 11.58 8.40
C LEU A 76 3.09 11.92 9.62
N THR A 77 4.41 11.92 9.45
CA THR A 77 5.36 12.26 10.54
C THR A 77 5.44 13.76 10.82
N SER A 78 5.08 14.63 9.87
CA SER A 78 5.04 16.08 10.07
C SER A 78 3.82 16.59 10.86
N HIS A 79 2.81 15.74 11.04
CA HIS A 79 1.62 16.06 11.83
C HIS A 79 1.88 15.89 13.32
N ARG A 80 1.27 16.76 14.12
CA ARG A 80 1.22 16.59 15.58
C ARG A 80 0.07 15.66 15.92
N SER A 81 0.20 14.87 16.99
CA SER A 81 -0.85 13.94 17.43
C SER A 81 -2.21 14.60 17.67
N SER A 82 -2.23 15.88 18.06
CA SER A 82 -3.45 16.68 18.27
C SER A 82 -4.23 16.99 16.99
N ASP A 83 -3.57 16.94 15.83
CA ASP A 83 -4.14 17.39 14.55
C ASP A 83 -4.60 16.21 13.69
N ILE A 84 -4.21 14.98 14.05
CA ILE A 84 -4.51 13.73 13.31
C ILE A 84 -6.02 13.55 13.15
N GLU A 85 -6.78 13.68 14.23
CA GLU A 85 -8.23 13.43 14.22
C GLU A 85 -8.98 14.41 13.30
N LYS A 86 -8.58 15.69 13.31
CA LYS A 86 -9.14 16.71 12.41
C LYS A 86 -8.81 16.43 10.95
N SER A 87 -7.58 15.98 10.67
CA SER A 87 -7.18 15.62 9.31
C SER A 87 -7.99 14.43 8.77
N ILE A 88 -8.30 13.43 9.61
CA ILE A 88 -9.09 12.25 9.21
C ILE A 88 -10.56 12.58 8.99
N GLN A 89 -11.16 13.46 9.79
CA GLN A 89 -12.56 13.90 9.61
C GLN A 89 -12.80 14.56 8.24
N GLY A 90 -11.75 15.12 7.62
CA GLY A 90 -11.83 15.71 6.30
C GLY A 90 -11.71 14.71 5.14
N LEU A 91 -11.41 13.43 5.40
CA LEU A 91 -11.19 12.41 4.39
C LEU A 91 -12.48 11.64 4.05
N SER A 92 -12.61 11.27 2.77
CA SER A 92 -13.59 10.31 2.31
C SER A 92 -13.25 8.88 2.73
N GLN A 93 -14.23 7.99 2.69
CA GLN A 93 -14.03 6.58 3.03
C GLN A 93 -12.93 5.91 2.18
N GLN A 94 -12.82 6.26 0.89
CA GLN A 94 -11.79 5.74 -0.01
C GLN A 94 -10.39 6.24 0.36
N GLU A 95 -10.27 7.50 0.77
CA GLU A 95 -9.00 8.08 1.23
C GLU A 95 -8.57 7.46 2.56
N ILE A 96 -9.51 7.17 3.47
CA ILE A 96 -9.23 6.44 4.71
C ILE A 96 -8.71 5.03 4.41
N ASP A 97 -9.34 4.30 3.49
CA ASP A 97 -8.87 2.96 3.13
C ASP A 97 -7.45 3.01 2.52
N THR A 98 -7.18 4.00 1.69
CA THR A 98 -5.85 4.23 1.09
C THR A 98 -4.81 4.61 2.15
N LEU A 99 -5.20 5.44 3.12
CA LEU A 99 -4.35 5.79 4.27
C LEU A 99 -3.98 4.56 5.09
N VAL A 100 -4.94 3.68 5.38
CA VAL A 100 -4.68 2.43 6.11
C VAL A 100 -3.71 1.53 5.34
N LYS A 101 -3.82 1.42 4.01
CA LYS A 101 -2.82 0.70 3.19
C LYS A 101 -1.40 1.26 3.38
N TYR A 102 -1.24 2.58 3.35
CA TYR A 102 0.06 3.21 3.58
C TYR A 102 0.58 3.05 5.01
N ILE A 103 -0.30 3.01 6.02
CA ILE A 103 0.07 2.75 7.41
C ILE A 103 0.62 1.32 7.56
N TYR A 104 -0.05 0.32 7.00
CA TYR A 104 0.42 -1.08 7.04
C TYR A 104 1.73 -1.26 6.28
N ARG A 105 1.89 -0.60 5.13
CA ARG A 105 3.18 -0.53 4.44
C ARG A 105 4.25 0.14 5.30
N GLY A 106 3.88 1.21 6.02
CA GLY A 106 4.68 1.87 7.04
C GLY A 106 5.20 0.91 8.10
N PHE A 107 4.34 0.05 8.65
CA PHE A 107 4.77 -0.93 9.65
C PHE A 107 5.74 -2.00 9.10
N ALA A 108 5.67 -2.31 7.80
CA ALA A 108 6.58 -3.26 7.18
C ALA A 108 7.95 -2.65 6.83
N GLU A 109 7.99 -1.39 6.41
CA GLU A 109 9.18 -0.74 5.81
C GLU A 109 9.84 0.33 6.69
N ALA A 110 9.13 0.92 7.65
CA ALA A 110 9.64 2.05 8.42
C ALA A 110 10.62 1.62 9.53
N LYS A 111 11.65 2.45 9.74
CA LYS A 111 12.64 2.27 10.82
C LYS A 111 12.18 3.04 12.07
N ASP A 112 12.10 2.33 13.20
CA ASP A 112 11.72 2.64 14.59
C ASP A 112 11.13 4.01 14.99
N SER A 113 11.67 5.15 14.53
CA SER A 113 11.26 6.48 15.01
C SER A 113 9.87 6.91 14.55
N SER A 114 9.34 6.31 13.49
CA SER A 114 8.04 6.67 12.90
C SER A 114 6.88 5.74 13.32
N CYS A 115 7.17 4.59 13.93
CA CYS A 115 6.17 3.60 14.33
C CYS A 115 5.17 4.14 15.38
N ALA A 116 5.64 4.92 16.36
CA ALA A 116 4.77 5.53 17.36
C ALA A 116 3.73 6.47 16.74
N THR A 117 4.16 7.29 15.76
CA THR A 117 3.25 8.17 15.01
C THR A 117 2.28 7.36 14.16
N LEU A 118 2.76 6.32 13.47
CA LEU A 118 1.91 5.42 12.67
C LEU A 118 0.83 4.71 13.51
N LEU A 119 1.15 4.32 14.75
CA LEU A 119 0.16 3.74 15.68
C LEU A 119 -0.93 4.75 16.04
N ALA A 120 -0.58 6.02 16.29
CA ALA A 120 -1.57 7.07 16.53
C ALA A 120 -2.47 7.33 15.31
N TRP A 121 -1.89 7.31 14.10
CA TRP A 121 -2.66 7.37 12.86
C TRP A 121 -3.58 6.16 12.69
N HIS A 122 -3.08 4.96 12.99
CA HIS A 122 -3.84 3.71 12.88
C HIS A 122 -5.08 3.73 13.80
N GLU A 123 -4.92 4.13 15.06
CA GLU A 123 -6.04 4.24 16.02
C GLU A 123 -7.17 5.09 15.44
N LYS A 124 -6.85 6.30 14.97
CA LYS A 124 -7.84 7.25 14.47
C LYS A 124 -8.42 6.86 13.11
N ALA A 125 -7.59 6.32 12.20
CA ALA A 125 -8.05 5.87 10.90
C ALA A 125 -8.98 4.65 11.01
N THR A 126 -8.70 3.74 11.96
CA THR A 126 -9.56 2.59 12.24
C THR A 126 -10.87 3.02 12.92
N ALA A 127 -10.82 4.01 13.81
CA ALA A 127 -12.04 4.57 14.41
C ALA A 127 -12.97 5.19 13.35
N ALA A 128 -12.41 5.86 12.34
CA ALA A 128 -13.19 6.45 11.25
C ALA A 128 -13.66 5.43 10.20
N GLY A 129 -12.78 4.52 9.77
CA GLY A 129 -13.05 3.55 8.70
C GLY A 129 -13.64 2.21 9.14
N GLY A 130 -13.70 1.96 10.45
CA GLY A 130 -14.08 0.68 11.05
C GLY A 130 -13.10 -0.46 10.73
N LEU A 131 -13.40 -1.68 11.16
CA LEU A 131 -12.60 -2.87 10.81
C LEU A 131 -12.57 -3.14 9.29
N GLY A 132 -13.57 -2.66 8.56
CA GLY A 132 -13.67 -2.85 7.11
C GLY A 132 -12.50 -2.25 6.34
N SER A 133 -11.91 -1.14 6.83
CA SER A 133 -10.73 -0.54 6.18
C SER A 133 -9.51 -1.45 6.25
N ILE A 134 -9.32 -2.15 7.38
CA ILE A 134 -8.27 -3.16 7.56
C ILE A 134 -8.53 -4.38 6.68
N VAL A 135 -9.76 -4.91 6.68
CA VAL A 135 -10.12 -6.07 5.84
C VAL A 135 -9.84 -5.78 4.36
N ARG A 136 -10.16 -4.56 3.90
CA ARG A 136 -9.86 -4.13 2.53
C ARG A 136 -8.37 -4.02 2.22
N VAL A 137 -7.50 -3.82 3.21
CA VAL A 137 -6.04 -3.95 3.03
C VAL A 137 -5.66 -5.41 2.78
N LEU A 138 -6.17 -6.32 3.61
CA LEU A 138 -5.84 -7.75 3.53
C LEU A 138 -6.33 -8.42 2.24
N THR A 139 -7.45 -7.96 1.69
CA THR A 139 -8.04 -8.52 0.45
C THR A 139 -7.58 -7.82 -0.83
N SER A 140 -6.73 -6.79 -0.73
CA SER A 140 -6.32 -6.00 -1.90
C SER A 140 -5.25 -6.73 -2.70
N LEU A 141 -5.60 -7.24 -3.89
CA LEU A 141 -4.63 -7.85 -4.83
C LEU A 141 -3.63 -6.83 -5.36
N LYS A 142 -4.08 -5.59 -5.58
CA LYS A 142 -3.26 -4.44 -6.01
C LYS A 142 -3.12 -3.47 -4.85
N THR A 143 -1.90 -3.27 -4.36
CA THR A 143 -1.62 -2.40 -3.20
C THR A 143 -0.57 -1.34 -3.52
N VAL A 144 -0.55 -0.32 -2.66
CA VAL A 144 0.34 0.85 -2.69
C VAL A 144 1.77 0.52 -2.30
#